data_AF-A0A9E6F3L7-F1
#
_entry.id   AF-A0A9E6F3L7-F1
#
_cell.length_a   1.000
_cell.length_b   1.000
_cell.length_c   1.000
_cell.angle_alpha   90.00
_cell.angle_beta   90.00
_cell.angle_gamma   90.00
#
_symmetry.space_group_name_H-M   'P 1'
#
loop_
_entity.id
_entity.type
_entity.pdbx_description
1 polymer ?
#
loop_
_entity_poly.entity_id
_entity_poly.type
_entity_poly.pdbx_seq_one_letter_code
_entity_poly.pdbx_strand_id
1 'polypeptide(L)'
;MNPDLIHPKERKPNSPNREFYERQFQVVTASRPDKMILTRATSFEMLKKVLDEAGFRSPVEAVLAHERRALVGKISGCYDPIVTSDFFRLSYELKIRYAGSLASTFLKRLFDRRKDCGAAFRPSTGILALVFAIAEYGREADYVVCGIGIRKREEYLDSSNPRQRDLPQHVFADIKVLRKLARRYRLFTTEPELERLLPSYPSA
;
A
#
# COMPACT_ATOMS: atom_id res chain seq x y z
N MET A 1 -3.09 -5.30 -3.33
CA MET A 1 -3.68 -4.58 -4.49
C MET A 1 -4.70 -3.52 -4.03
N ASN A 2 -4.81 -2.40 -4.77
CA ASN A 2 -5.91 -1.44 -4.58
C ASN A 2 -7.18 -1.94 -5.31
N PRO A 3 -8.30 -2.20 -4.61
CA PRO A 3 -9.55 -2.65 -5.21
C PRO A 3 -10.09 -1.78 -6.35
N ASP A 4 -9.77 -0.48 -6.34
CA ASP A 4 -10.29 0.48 -7.31
C ASP A 4 -9.78 0.18 -8.74
N LEU A 5 -8.62 -0.48 -8.87
CA LEU A 5 -8.06 -0.91 -10.18
C LEU A 5 -8.83 -2.07 -10.84
N ILE A 6 -9.61 -2.81 -10.04
CA ILE A 6 -10.40 -3.96 -10.52
C ILE A 6 -11.85 -3.53 -10.75
N HIS A 7 -12.33 -2.58 -9.94
CA HIS A 7 -13.74 -2.18 -9.89
C HIS A 7 -14.27 -1.72 -11.27
N PRO A 8 -15.40 -2.28 -11.76
CA PRO A 8 -15.88 -2.04 -13.12
C PRO A 8 -16.38 -0.61 -13.36
N LYS A 9 -16.77 0.11 -12.30
CA LYS A 9 -17.25 1.50 -12.39
C LYS A 9 -16.25 2.43 -13.10
N GLU A 10 -14.95 2.28 -12.82
CA GLU A 10 -13.92 3.16 -13.36
C GLU A 10 -13.62 2.85 -14.84
N ARG A 11 -14.10 1.72 -15.35
CA ARG A 11 -13.95 1.26 -16.75
C ARG A 11 -15.22 1.45 -17.60
N LYS A 12 -16.23 2.15 -17.10
CA LYS A 12 -17.45 2.45 -17.88
C LYS A 12 -17.15 3.40 -19.05
N PRO A 13 -17.91 3.34 -20.16
CA PRO A 13 -17.67 4.16 -21.36
C PRO A 13 -17.52 5.67 -21.10
N ASN A 14 -18.23 6.20 -20.11
CA ASN A 14 -18.22 7.64 -19.77
C ASN A 14 -17.26 8.00 -18.62
N SER A 15 -16.38 7.07 -18.20
CA SER A 15 -15.40 7.34 -17.15
C SER A 15 -14.23 8.15 -17.73
N PRO A 16 -13.85 9.28 -17.11
CA PRO A 16 -12.81 10.16 -17.64
C PRO A 16 -11.44 9.48 -17.75
N ASN A 17 -11.17 8.45 -16.95
CA ASN A 17 -9.88 7.76 -16.89
C ASN A 17 -9.98 6.30 -17.32
N ARG A 18 -10.99 5.96 -18.13
CA ARG A 18 -11.28 4.60 -18.58
C ARG A 18 -10.05 3.87 -19.13
N GLU A 19 -9.32 4.49 -20.06
CA GLU A 19 -8.16 3.87 -20.71
C GLU A 19 -7.05 3.48 -19.71
N PHE A 20 -6.81 4.34 -18.72
CA PHE A 20 -5.86 4.06 -17.64
C PHE A 20 -6.31 2.83 -16.84
N TYR A 21 -7.56 2.79 -16.39
CA TYR A 21 -8.09 1.66 -15.61
C TYR A 21 -8.18 0.37 -16.42
N GLU A 22 -8.48 0.44 -17.72
CA GLU A 22 -8.44 -0.72 -18.61
C GLU A 22 -7.02 -1.28 -18.75
N ARG A 23 -6.02 -0.43 -18.97
CA ARG A 23 -4.61 -0.85 -19.01
C ARG A 23 -4.16 -1.48 -17.69
N GLN A 24 -4.48 -0.85 -16.56
CA GLN A 24 -4.15 -1.40 -15.24
C GLN A 24 -4.84 -2.75 -15.00
N PHE A 25 -6.11 -2.88 -15.37
CA PHE A 25 -6.84 -4.14 -15.25
C PHE A 25 -6.21 -5.25 -16.09
N GLN A 26 -5.81 -4.97 -17.35
CA GLN A 26 -5.10 -5.93 -18.20
C GLN A 26 -3.78 -6.40 -17.58
N VAL A 27 -3.00 -5.49 -17.00
CA VAL A 27 -1.76 -5.83 -16.28
C VAL A 27 -2.07 -6.75 -15.09
N VAL A 28 -3.11 -6.45 -14.32
CA VAL A 28 -3.54 -7.27 -13.19
C VAL A 28 -3.96 -8.67 -13.65
N THR A 29 -4.77 -8.79 -14.70
CA THR A 29 -5.26 -10.09 -15.18
C THR A 29 -4.18 -10.91 -15.88
N ALA A 30 -3.20 -10.25 -16.51
CA ALA A 30 -2.04 -10.90 -17.10
C ALA A 30 -1.00 -11.34 -16.06
N SER A 31 -1.02 -10.74 -14.86
CA SER A 31 -0.12 -11.13 -13.78
C SER A 31 -0.44 -12.54 -13.27
N ARG A 32 0.60 -13.26 -12.83
CA ARG A 32 0.50 -14.63 -12.29
C ARG A 32 1.10 -14.72 -10.89
N PRO A 33 0.56 -14.01 -9.90
CA PRO A 33 1.07 -14.10 -8.54
C PRO A 33 0.67 -15.44 -7.91
N ASP A 34 1.38 -15.88 -6.87
CA ASP A 34 0.94 -17.04 -6.08
C ASP A 34 -0.37 -16.74 -5.33
N LYS A 35 -0.61 -15.47 -4.98
CA LYS A 35 -1.79 -15.00 -4.25
C LYS A 35 -2.02 -13.51 -4.48
N MET A 36 -3.29 -13.10 -4.54
CA MET A 36 -3.70 -11.69 -4.57
C MET A 36 -4.39 -11.29 -3.26
N ILE A 37 -3.91 -10.21 -2.64
CA ILE A 37 -4.52 -9.67 -1.42
C ILE A 37 -5.16 -8.30 -1.72
N LEU A 38 -6.47 -8.22 -1.50
CA LEU A 38 -7.28 -7.01 -1.60
C LEU A 38 -7.30 -6.28 -0.27
N THR A 39 -6.92 -4.99 -0.28
CA THR A 39 -6.75 -4.20 0.95
C THR A 39 -8.05 -3.64 1.54
N ARG A 40 -9.20 -3.97 0.93
CA ARG A 40 -10.56 -3.66 1.42
C ARG A 40 -11.48 -4.85 1.12
N ALA A 41 -12.40 -5.16 2.03
CA ALA A 41 -13.32 -6.29 1.92
C ALA A 41 -14.74 -5.92 1.44
N THR A 42 -15.12 -4.64 1.43
CA THR A 42 -16.51 -4.18 1.20
C THR A 42 -17.10 -4.57 -0.16
N SER A 43 -16.27 -4.94 -1.13
CA SER A 43 -16.73 -5.38 -2.46
C SER A 43 -16.05 -6.68 -2.90
N PHE A 44 -15.57 -7.48 -1.94
CA PHE A 44 -14.73 -8.64 -2.21
C PHE A 44 -15.35 -9.60 -3.24
N GLU A 45 -16.57 -10.09 -3.00
CA GLU A 45 -17.23 -11.06 -3.88
C GLU A 45 -17.42 -10.55 -5.31
N MET A 46 -17.81 -9.28 -5.46
CA MET A 46 -17.96 -8.66 -6.77
C MET A 46 -16.62 -8.54 -7.50
N LEU A 47 -15.57 -8.10 -6.80
CA LEU A 47 -14.23 -7.97 -7.40
C LEU A 47 -13.64 -9.34 -7.76
N LYS A 48 -13.87 -10.34 -6.92
CA LYS A 48 -13.46 -11.73 -7.18
C LYS A 48 -14.15 -12.26 -8.43
N LYS A 49 -15.47 -12.09 -8.55
CA LYS A 49 -16.22 -12.46 -9.76
C LYS A 49 -15.67 -11.77 -11.02
N VAL A 50 -15.36 -10.48 -10.94
CA VAL A 50 -14.76 -9.72 -12.07
C VAL A 50 -13.39 -10.28 -12.47
N LEU A 51 -12.58 -10.73 -11.52
CA LEU A 51 -11.29 -11.38 -11.78
C LEU A 51 -11.47 -12.78 -12.39
N ASP A 52 -12.41 -13.57 -11.85
CA ASP A 52 -12.72 -14.92 -12.33
C ASP A 52 -13.22 -14.89 -13.79
N GLU A 53 -14.13 -13.96 -14.12
CA GLU A 53 -14.64 -13.73 -15.48
C GLU A 53 -13.52 -13.30 -16.45
N ALA A 54 -12.49 -12.62 -15.95
CA ALA A 54 -11.32 -12.23 -16.74
C ALA A 54 -10.24 -13.33 -16.82
N GLY A 55 -10.51 -14.52 -16.28
CA GLY A 55 -9.61 -15.67 -16.33
C GLY A 55 -8.46 -15.64 -15.34
N PHE A 56 -8.50 -14.75 -14.32
CA PHE A 56 -7.51 -14.74 -13.25
C PHE A 56 -7.65 -15.99 -12.38
N ARG A 57 -6.56 -16.72 -12.15
CA ARG A 57 -6.62 -18.06 -11.50
C ARG A 57 -6.02 -18.12 -10.10
N SER A 58 -5.21 -17.15 -9.71
CA SER A 58 -4.54 -17.18 -8.41
C SER A 58 -5.54 -16.96 -7.27
N PRO A 59 -5.32 -17.56 -6.09
CA PRO A 59 -6.12 -17.31 -4.90
C PRO A 59 -6.26 -15.80 -4.60
N VAL A 60 -7.48 -15.35 -4.35
CA VAL A 60 -7.79 -13.96 -3.99
C VAL A 60 -8.35 -13.91 -2.58
N GLU A 61 -7.74 -13.09 -1.73
CA GLU A 61 -8.15 -12.87 -0.34
C GLU A 61 -8.42 -11.39 -0.08
N ALA A 62 -9.33 -11.08 0.83
CA ALA A 62 -9.52 -9.72 1.35
C ALA A 62 -9.05 -9.65 2.79
N VAL A 63 -8.39 -8.54 3.13
CA VAL A 63 -7.95 -8.29 4.50
C VAL A 63 -8.53 -6.98 5.01
N LEU A 64 -9.07 -7.02 6.23
CA LEU A 64 -9.66 -5.86 6.88
C LEU A 64 -8.57 -4.90 7.38
N ALA A 65 -8.93 -3.62 7.50
CA ALA A 65 -7.97 -2.60 7.92
C ALA A 65 -7.32 -2.88 9.28
N HIS A 66 -8.07 -3.47 10.22
CA HIS A 66 -7.57 -3.78 11.56
C HIS A 66 -6.65 -5.01 11.57
N GLU A 67 -6.92 -6.02 10.74
CA GLU A 67 -6.08 -7.22 10.57
C GLU A 67 -4.75 -6.83 9.93
N ARG A 68 -4.81 -6.03 8.86
CA ARG A 68 -3.64 -5.44 8.23
C ARG A 68 -2.77 -4.69 9.25
N ARG A 69 -3.36 -3.82 10.06
CA ARG A 69 -2.65 -3.08 11.11
C ARG A 69 -2.00 -4.02 12.12
N ALA A 70 -2.72 -5.05 12.57
CA ALA A 70 -2.20 -6.02 13.53
C ALA A 70 -1.00 -6.77 12.94
N LEU A 71 -1.08 -7.16 11.66
CA LEU A 71 0.00 -7.84 10.96
C LEU A 71 1.23 -6.95 10.78
N VAL A 72 1.06 -5.72 10.30
CA VAL A 72 2.15 -4.73 10.19
C VAL A 72 2.82 -4.52 11.55
N GLY A 73 2.03 -4.36 12.62
CA GLY A 73 2.53 -4.25 13.99
C GLY A 73 3.34 -5.47 14.43
N LYS A 74 2.82 -6.68 14.22
CA LYS A 74 3.48 -7.94 14.58
C LYS A 74 4.82 -8.12 13.86
N ILE A 75 4.85 -7.88 12.55
CA ILE A 75 6.03 -8.16 11.71
C ILE A 75 7.07 -7.02 11.80
N SER A 76 6.64 -5.76 11.72
CA SER A 76 7.56 -4.61 11.68
C SER A 76 7.80 -3.94 13.04
N GLY A 77 6.93 -4.15 14.01
CA GLY A 77 6.90 -3.38 15.27
C GLY A 77 6.33 -1.96 15.11
N CYS A 78 5.85 -1.59 13.92
CA CYS A 78 5.20 -0.31 13.68
C CYS A 78 3.68 -0.47 13.69
N TYR A 79 2.97 0.28 14.54
CA TYR A 79 1.52 0.25 14.61
C TYR A 79 0.92 1.53 14.03
N ASP A 80 -0.08 1.37 13.17
CA ASP A 80 -0.82 2.51 12.62
C ASP A 80 -1.63 3.20 13.73
N PRO A 81 -1.65 4.55 13.80
CA PRO A 81 -1.00 5.48 12.87
C PRO A 81 0.52 5.56 13.07
N ILE A 82 1.28 5.33 12.00
CA ILE A 82 2.73 5.38 12.00
C ILE A 82 3.16 6.84 11.88
N VAL A 83 3.61 7.40 13.00
CA VAL A 83 4.18 8.75 13.06
C VAL A 83 5.70 8.66 13.00
N THR A 84 6.33 9.52 12.21
CA THR A 84 7.80 9.61 12.06
C THR A 84 8.29 11.00 12.46
N SER A 85 9.60 11.11 12.72
CA SER A 85 10.24 12.40 12.97
C SER A 85 10.24 13.32 11.75
N ASP A 86 9.93 12.82 10.55
CA ASP A 86 9.79 13.65 9.34
C ASP A 86 8.65 14.66 9.46
N PHE A 87 7.69 14.44 10.37
CA PHE A 87 6.71 15.45 10.77
C PHE A 87 7.35 16.80 11.13
N PHE A 88 8.49 16.79 11.82
CA PHE A 88 9.16 18.01 12.24
C PHE A 88 9.75 18.81 11.09
N ARG A 89 9.95 18.17 9.92
CA ARG A 89 10.47 18.80 8.69
C ARG A 89 9.39 19.41 7.81
N LEU A 90 8.11 19.16 8.12
CA LEU A 90 6.99 19.74 7.37
C LEU A 90 6.84 21.24 7.65
N SER A 91 6.28 21.97 6.69
CA SER A 91 5.85 23.36 6.89
C SER A 91 4.77 23.44 7.98
N TYR A 92 4.61 24.62 8.58
CA TYR A 92 3.65 24.81 9.68
C TYR A 92 2.21 24.45 9.30
N GLU A 93 1.78 24.84 8.10
CA GLU A 93 0.45 24.49 7.57
C GLU A 93 0.25 22.97 7.46
N LEU A 94 1.25 22.27 6.94
CA LEU A 94 1.22 20.81 6.81
C LEU A 94 1.27 20.12 8.17
N LYS A 95 1.99 20.68 9.15
CA LYS A 95 1.99 20.19 10.53
C LYS A 95 0.60 20.28 11.17
N ILE A 96 -0.10 21.39 11.00
CA ILE A 96 -1.48 21.54 11.51
C ILE A 96 -2.40 20.49 10.89
N ARG A 97 -2.37 20.34 9.56
CA ARG A 97 -3.20 19.35 8.87
C ARG A 97 -2.86 17.92 9.27
N TYR A 98 -1.58 17.60 9.39
CA TYR A 98 -1.11 16.30 9.85
C TYR A 98 -1.59 16.01 11.29
N ALA A 99 -1.44 16.96 12.22
CA ALA A 99 -1.92 16.84 13.59
C ALA A 99 -3.45 16.67 13.64
N GLY A 100 -4.20 17.46 12.87
CA GLY A 100 -5.66 17.35 12.78
C GLY A 100 -6.13 15.99 12.23
N SER A 101 -5.46 15.47 11.20
CA SER A 101 -5.76 14.15 10.63
C SER A 101 -5.47 13.02 11.63
N LEU A 102 -4.37 13.15 12.37
CA LEU A 102 -4.00 12.22 13.43
C LEU A 102 -5.02 12.25 14.58
N ALA A 103 -5.39 13.45 15.07
CA ALA A 103 -6.40 13.64 16.10
C ALA A 103 -7.77 13.09 15.70
N SER A 104 -8.21 13.36 14.46
CA SER A 104 -9.45 12.79 13.91
C SER A 104 -9.41 11.26 13.87
N THR A 105 -8.28 10.67 13.50
CA THR A 105 -8.09 9.21 13.51
C THR A 105 -8.22 8.66 14.93
N PHE A 106 -7.57 9.27 15.92
CA PHE A 106 -7.68 8.85 17.31
C PHE A 106 -9.12 8.95 17.82
N LEU A 107 -9.79 10.08 17.61
CA LEU A 107 -11.19 10.27 18.01
C LEU A 107 -12.11 9.22 17.37
N LYS A 108 -12.00 9.00 16.05
CA LYS A 108 -12.78 7.96 15.36
C LYS A 108 -12.54 6.56 15.93
N ARG A 109 -11.31 6.26 16.34
CA ARG A 109 -10.94 4.96 16.92
C ARG A 109 -11.37 4.76 18.37
N LEU A 110 -11.64 5.84 19.11
CA LEU A 110 -12.29 5.74 20.42
C LEU A 110 -13.70 5.15 20.29
N PHE A 111 -14.44 5.54 19.24
CA PHE A 111 -15.79 5.02 18.96
C PHE A 111 -15.79 3.72 18.16
N ASP A 112 -14.86 3.54 17.23
CA ASP A 112 -14.75 2.33 16.42
C ASP A 112 -13.28 1.97 16.15
N ARG A 113 -12.78 0.97 16.88
CA ARG A 113 -11.39 0.48 16.77
C ARG A 113 -11.02 -0.07 15.38
N ARG A 114 -12.01 -0.33 14.52
CA ARG A 114 -11.83 -0.83 13.14
C ARG A 114 -11.60 0.29 12.14
N LYS A 115 -11.78 1.57 12.53
CA LYS A 115 -11.54 2.71 11.64
C LYS A 115 -10.08 2.80 11.21
N ASP A 116 -9.92 2.96 9.91
CA ASP A 116 -8.62 3.15 9.28
C ASP A 116 -8.07 4.56 9.56
N CYS A 117 -6.76 4.74 9.38
CA CYS A 117 -6.14 6.06 9.40
C CYS A 117 -5.91 6.60 7.97
N GLY A 118 -5.58 7.89 7.88
CA GLY A 118 -5.21 8.50 6.60
C GLY A 118 -3.99 7.84 5.96
N ALA A 119 -3.88 7.94 4.63
CA ALA A 119 -2.79 7.36 3.84
C ALA A 119 -1.39 7.80 4.31
N ALA A 120 -1.25 9.01 4.84
CA ALA A 120 0.02 9.52 5.39
C ALA A 120 0.55 8.71 6.59
N PHE A 121 -0.31 7.94 7.27
CA PHE A 121 0.00 7.26 8.54
C PHE A 121 -0.03 5.74 8.46
N ARG A 122 -0.21 5.18 7.27
CA ARG A 122 -0.22 3.72 7.06
C ARG A 122 0.68 3.37 5.88
N PRO A 123 1.21 2.15 5.83
CA PRO A 123 2.03 1.72 4.70
C PRO A 123 1.22 1.63 3.40
N SER A 124 1.90 1.72 2.27
CA SER A 124 1.36 1.51 0.94
C SER A 124 1.08 0.03 0.66
N THR A 125 0.32 -0.24 -0.41
CA THR A 125 0.04 -1.62 -0.85
C THR A 125 1.29 -2.45 -1.12
N GLY A 126 2.38 -1.83 -1.57
CA GLY A 126 3.65 -2.52 -1.79
C GLY A 126 4.28 -3.00 -0.48
N ILE A 127 4.37 -2.13 0.53
CA ILE A 127 4.92 -2.53 1.84
C ILE A 127 4.03 -3.55 2.53
N LEU A 128 2.71 -3.45 2.34
CA LEU A 128 1.79 -4.47 2.84
C LEU A 128 2.05 -5.83 2.17
N ALA A 129 2.24 -5.87 0.85
CA ALA A 129 2.58 -7.10 0.15
C ALA A 129 3.87 -7.74 0.70
N LEU A 130 4.90 -6.93 0.97
CA LEU A 130 6.13 -7.39 1.64
C LEU A 130 5.84 -7.97 3.03
N VAL A 131 5.03 -7.29 3.85
CA VAL A 131 4.66 -7.78 5.19
C VAL A 131 3.91 -9.12 5.11
N PHE A 132 3.01 -9.30 4.13
CA PHE A 132 2.33 -10.58 3.90
C PHE A 132 3.29 -11.67 3.46
N ALA A 133 4.19 -11.38 2.51
CA ALA A 133 5.21 -12.33 2.09
C ALA A 133 6.06 -12.78 3.29
N ILE A 134 6.48 -11.84 4.15
CA ILE A 134 7.23 -12.17 5.37
C ILE A 134 6.44 -13.05 6.34
N ALA A 135 5.14 -12.79 6.47
CA ALA A 135 4.27 -13.60 7.32
C ALA A 135 4.09 -15.03 6.79
N GLU A 136 4.16 -15.22 5.47
CA GLU A 136 3.97 -16.50 4.80
C GLU A 136 5.27 -17.32 4.69
N TYR A 137 6.38 -16.69 4.29
CA TYR A 137 7.65 -17.38 4.01
C TYR A 137 8.68 -17.27 5.16
N GLY A 138 8.42 -16.45 6.17
CA GLY A 138 9.22 -16.40 7.40
C GLY A 138 10.57 -15.70 7.27
N ARG A 139 11.45 -15.88 8.25
CA ARG A 139 12.65 -15.03 8.37
C ARG A 139 13.77 -15.37 7.39
N GLU A 140 13.86 -16.63 6.98
CA GLU A 140 15.00 -17.16 6.25
C GLU A 140 14.92 -16.97 4.73
N ALA A 141 13.77 -16.55 4.21
CA ALA A 141 13.60 -16.24 2.80
C ALA A 141 14.26 -14.90 2.43
N ASP A 142 14.66 -14.80 1.17
CA ASP A 142 15.11 -13.56 0.55
C ASP A 142 13.92 -12.84 -0.09
N TYR A 143 13.77 -11.55 0.24
CA TYR A 143 12.66 -10.74 -0.23
C TYR A 143 13.18 -9.64 -1.16
N VAL A 144 12.77 -9.70 -2.42
CA VAL A 144 13.12 -8.68 -3.41
C VAL A 144 11.96 -7.72 -3.59
N VAL A 145 12.19 -6.46 -3.25
CA VAL A 145 11.20 -5.39 -3.39
C VAL A 145 11.35 -4.75 -4.77
N CYS A 146 10.32 -4.94 -5.60
CA CYS A 146 10.24 -4.38 -6.95
C CYS A 146 9.03 -3.44 -7.09
N GLY A 147 9.18 -2.35 -7.84
CA GLY A 147 8.11 -1.41 -8.16
C GLY A 147 7.57 -0.62 -6.95
N ILE A 148 8.29 -0.58 -5.84
CA ILE A 148 7.96 0.29 -4.69
C ILE A 148 8.76 1.58 -4.81
N GLY A 149 8.20 2.57 -5.52
CA GLY A 149 8.78 3.91 -5.55
C GLY A 149 8.49 4.69 -4.26
N ILE A 150 9.46 5.44 -3.76
CA ILE A 150 9.32 6.56 -2.81
C ILE A 150 9.17 7.89 -3.57
N ARG A 151 9.74 8.01 -4.77
CA ARG A 151 9.60 9.18 -5.65
C ARG A 151 8.56 8.90 -6.73
N LYS A 152 8.04 9.96 -7.36
CA LYS A 152 7.13 9.88 -8.51
C LYS A 152 5.89 8.98 -8.31
N ARG A 153 5.40 8.84 -7.08
CA ARG A 153 4.13 8.11 -6.79
C ARG A 153 2.92 8.68 -7.52
N GLU A 154 3.02 9.92 -7.99
CA GLU A 154 2.02 10.57 -8.83
C GLU A 154 1.88 9.91 -10.21
N GLU A 155 2.88 9.17 -10.69
CA GLU A 155 2.80 8.42 -11.97
C GLU A 155 1.90 7.18 -11.86
N TYR A 156 1.64 6.67 -10.64
CA TYR A 156 0.70 5.56 -10.37
C TYR A 156 -0.71 6.01 -9.98
N LEU A 157 -0.87 7.32 -9.75
CA LEU A 157 -2.15 7.91 -9.40
C LEU A 157 -2.70 8.62 -10.64
N ASP A 158 -4.00 8.52 -10.80
CA ASP A 158 -4.73 9.30 -11.78
C ASP A 158 -4.43 10.81 -11.58
N SER A 159 -3.68 11.38 -12.53
CA SER A 159 -3.17 12.75 -12.48
C SER A 159 -4.27 13.82 -12.47
N SER A 160 -5.53 13.42 -12.67
CA SER A 160 -6.70 14.29 -12.73
C SER A 160 -7.28 14.71 -11.38
N ASN A 161 -6.77 14.20 -10.24
CA ASN A 161 -7.30 14.53 -8.91
C ASN A 161 -6.30 15.32 -8.03
N PRO A 162 -6.16 16.65 -8.24
CA PRO A 162 -5.15 17.49 -7.57
C PRO A 162 -5.36 17.65 -6.06
N ARG A 163 -6.51 17.24 -5.50
CA ARG A 163 -6.85 17.39 -4.07
C ARG A 163 -6.12 16.42 -3.12
N GLN A 164 -5.31 15.51 -3.66
CA GLN A 164 -4.61 14.47 -2.87
C GLN A 164 -3.11 14.74 -2.62
N ARG A 165 -2.62 15.93 -2.99
CA ARG A 165 -1.18 16.22 -3.15
C ARG A 165 -0.44 16.79 -1.94
N ASP A 166 -1.13 17.19 -0.88
CA ASP A 166 -0.47 18.05 0.13
C ASP A 166 0.37 17.29 1.18
N LEU A 167 0.11 15.99 1.40
CA LEU A 167 0.94 15.16 2.30
C LEU A 167 1.50 13.97 1.51
N PRO A 168 2.82 13.67 1.60
CA PRO A 168 3.41 12.51 0.96
C PRO A 168 2.69 11.22 1.39
N GLN A 169 1.87 10.66 0.51
CA GLN A 169 1.04 9.52 0.85
C GLN A 169 1.92 8.30 1.09
N HIS A 170 1.74 7.69 2.26
CA HIS A 170 2.45 6.49 2.71
C HIS A 170 3.98 6.59 2.82
N VAL A 171 4.64 7.62 2.24
CA VAL A 171 6.11 7.71 2.12
C VAL A 171 6.80 7.57 3.47
N PHE A 172 6.38 8.36 4.47
CA PHE A 172 7.00 8.31 5.80
C PHE A 172 6.76 6.97 6.49
N ALA A 173 5.54 6.44 6.39
CA ALA A 173 5.19 5.14 6.95
C ALA A 173 6.01 4.01 6.29
N ASP A 174 6.12 4.03 4.97
CA ASP A 174 6.87 3.05 4.18
C ASP A 174 8.35 3.05 4.55
N ILE A 175 8.99 4.22 4.58
CA ILE A 175 10.40 4.34 4.97
C ILE A 175 10.62 3.80 6.39
N LYS A 176 9.74 4.14 7.34
CA LYS A 176 9.88 3.68 8.72
C LYS A 176 9.71 2.17 8.83
N VAL A 177 8.72 1.60 8.15
CA VAL A 177 8.48 0.14 8.14
C VAL A 177 9.62 -0.58 7.45
N LEU A 178 10.04 -0.15 6.26
CA LEU A 178 11.17 -0.73 5.53
C LEU A 178 12.44 -0.75 6.38
N ARG A 179 12.79 0.36 7.03
CA ARG A 179 13.96 0.41 7.93
C ARG A 179 13.88 -0.60 9.08
N LYS A 180 12.67 -0.86 9.61
CA LYS A 180 12.48 -1.85 10.68
C LYS A 180 12.58 -3.27 10.15
N LEU A 181 12.01 -3.54 8.98
CA LEU A 181 12.07 -4.85 8.35
C LEU A 181 13.50 -5.20 7.88
N ALA A 182 14.22 -4.27 7.26
CA ALA A 182 15.58 -4.45 6.78
C ALA A 182 16.59 -4.84 7.87
N ARG A 183 16.29 -4.51 9.14
CA ARG A 183 17.11 -4.91 10.29
C ARG A 183 16.88 -6.35 10.75
N ARG A 184 15.81 -6.99 10.29
CA ARG A 184 15.32 -8.29 10.81
C ARG A 184 15.26 -9.37 9.73
N TYR A 185 15.10 -8.96 8.47
CA TYR A 185 14.83 -9.80 7.31
C TYR A 185 15.83 -9.50 6.20
N ARG A 186 16.07 -10.49 5.33
CA ARG A 186 16.92 -10.35 4.15
C ARG A 186 16.12 -9.67 3.04
N LEU A 187 16.24 -8.34 2.98
CA LEU A 187 15.53 -7.51 2.02
C LEU A 187 16.50 -6.97 0.98
N PHE A 188 16.09 -7.04 -0.28
CA PHE A 188 16.79 -6.45 -1.42
C PHE A 188 15.84 -5.56 -2.21
N THR A 189 16.39 -4.73 -3.08
CA THR A 189 15.58 -3.90 -3.98
C THR A 189 16.12 -3.85 -5.39
N THR A 190 15.22 -3.70 -6.35
CA THR A 190 15.54 -3.33 -7.73
C THR A 190 15.46 -1.83 -7.98
N GLU A 191 15.03 -1.05 -6.97
CA GLU A 191 14.74 0.38 -7.12
C GLU A 191 15.94 1.23 -6.65
N PRO A 192 16.58 2.01 -7.54
CA PRO A 192 17.76 2.81 -7.18
C PRO A 192 17.50 3.79 -6.01
N GLU A 193 16.28 4.30 -5.90
CA GLU A 193 15.90 5.21 -4.82
C GLU A 193 15.73 4.56 -3.44
N LEU A 194 15.63 3.23 -3.40
CA LEU A 194 15.59 2.45 -2.16
C LEU A 194 16.97 1.98 -1.71
N GLU A 195 18.03 2.16 -2.50
CA GLU A 195 19.38 1.65 -2.20
C GLU A 195 19.98 2.20 -0.89
N ARG A 196 19.52 3.38 -0.45
CA ARG A 196 19.90 3.95 0.85
C ARG A 196 19.28 3.23 2.05
N LEU A 197 18.29 2.37 1.81
CA LEU A 197 17.53 1.63 2.83
C LEU A 197 17.76 0.13 2.72
N LEU A 198 17.86 -0.39 1.50
CA LEU A 198 17.96 -1.80 1.16
C LEU A 198 19.14 -2.00 0.20
N PRO A 199 19.94 -3.07 0.31
CA PRO A 199 20.93 -3.41 -0.71
C PRO A 199 20.27 -3.72 -2.06
N SER A 200 20.95 -3.40 -3.15
CA SER A 200 20.51 -3.76 -4.50
C SER A 200 20.48 -5.29 -4.65
N TYR A 201 19.47 -5.81 -5.34
CA TYR A 201 19.41 -7.23 -5.65
C TYR A 201 20.50 -7.57 -6.68
N PRO A 202 21.39 -8.54 -6.40
CA PRO A 202 22.43 -8.93 -7.34
C PRO A 202 21.76 -9.44 -8.61
N SER A 203 22.00 -8.73 -9.71
CA SER A 203 21.58 -9.19 -11.04
C SER A 203 22.40 -10.44 -11.36
N ALA A 204 21.74 -11.58 -11.53
CA ALA A 204 22.37 -12.80 -12.00
C ALA A 204 22.84 -12.65 -13.45
#